data_AF-A0AA46YGJ0-F1
#
_entry.id   AF-A0AA46YGJ0-F1
#
_cell.length_a   1.000
_cell.length_b   1.000
_cell.length_c   1.000
_cell.angle_alpha   90.00
_cell.angle_beta   90.00
_cell.angle_gamma   90.00
#
_symmetry.space_group_name_H-M   'P 1'
#
loop_
_entity.id
_entity.type
_entity.pdbx_description
1 polymer ?
#
loop_
_entity_poly.entity_id
_entity_poly.type
_entity_poly.pdbx_seq_one_letter_code
_entity_poly.pdbx_strand_id
1 'polypeptide(L)'
;MMNVKFNKFERIAGLFVGLAILGVIVTAISIAIKQGWFDSKVFYTTTFETADGLHQGTAVQMAGLRAGAVEDVELRADNKIQVTFYVLSKFQERVRQDSVVSMNRPFIIGEKILEISVGSEKLPMLANNTSIQSHETMDVVTMLSSRNIGTTMSRVGGLLENVQMLLEAFADKNRAQSFVRVIDRMDPLMKNMTVMSQEVIKLSKQATANDSMEVLMKNLATTTTEINRILPELNKQNPDLAKDLAIMTQNLAVVTRALGPAAKAVEPDLPIASRRLVEVMNETVITLKAMQKSFFMESNVREVRKEEAQQRAPASDKAK
;
A
#
# COMPACT_ATOMS: atom_id res chain seq x y z
N MET A 1 32.56 -4.10 88.29
CA MET A 1 32.80 -3.29 87.07
C MET A 1 34.30 -3.17 86.88
N MET A 2 34.84 -3.76 85.82
CA MET A 2 36.27 -3.74 85.54
C MET A 2 36.61 -2.40 84.86
N ASN A 3 37.24 -1.47 85.59
CA ASN A 3 37.69 -0.20 85.04
C ASN A 3 38.93 -0.45 84.18
N VAL A 4 38.71 -0.65 82.88
CA VAL A 4 39.79 -0.76 81.89
C VAL A 4 40.44 0.61 81.72
N LYS A 5 41.68 0.77 82.18
CA LYS A 5 42.49 1.98 81.99
C LYS A 5 43.23 1.89 80.66
N PHE A 6 42.63 2.43 79.60
CA PHE A 6 43.27 2.47 78.27
C PHE A 6 44.49 3.39 78.23
N ASN A 7 45.59 2.90 77.66
CA ASN A 7 46.81 3.66 77.42
C ASN A 7 46.60 4.73 76.32
N LYS A 8 47.40 5.79 76.30
CA LYS A 8 47.25 6.90 75.32
C LYS A 8 47.31 6.38 73.87
N PHE A 9 48.16 5.41 73.59
CA PHE A 9 48.29 4.80 72.26
C PHE A 9 47.06 3.97 71.85
N GLU A 10 46.43 3.26 72.77
CA GLU A 10 45.20 2.49 72.49
C GLU A 10 44.02 3.41 72.17
N ARG A 11 43.94 4.56 72.84
CA ARG A 11 42.93 5.59 72.53
C ARG A 11 43.12 6.20 71.14
N ILE A 12 44.37 6.47 70.76
CA ILE A 12 44.71 7.01 69.43
C ILE A 12 44.40 5.97 68.34
N ALA A 13 44.76 4.69 68.55
CA ALA A 13 44.44 3.62 67.62
C ALA A 13 42.92 3.41 67.50
N GLY A 14 42.19 3.43 68.61
CA GLY A 14 40.72 3.35 68.61
C GLY A 14 40.08 4.53 67.87
N LEU A 15 40.59 5.75 68.04
CA LEU A 15 40.13 6.92 67.30
C LEU A 15 40.41 6.81 65.81
N PHE A 16 41.60 6.35 65.42
CA PHE A 16 41.99 6.16 64.02
C PHE A 16 41.08 5.13 63.32
N VAL A 17 40.86 3.98 63.95
CA VAL A 17 39.95 2.95 63.42
C VAL A 17 38.51 3.46 63.39
N GLY A 18 38.07 4.19 64.42
CA GLY A 18 36.75 4.81 64.45
C GLY A 18 36.53 5.81 63.32
N LEU A 19 37.52 6.65 63.02
CA LEU A 19 37.47 7.60 61.89
C LEU A 19 37.48 6.87 60.54
N ALA A 20 38.24 5.80 60.40
CA ALA A 20 38.24 5.00 59.17
C ALA A 20 36.87 4.35 58.91
N ILE A 21 36.26 3.76 59.93
CA ILE A 21 34.90 3.18 59.84
C ILE A 21 33.89 4.27 59.50
N LEU A 22 33.96 5.43 60.17
CA LEU A 22 33.08 6.56 59.89
C LEU A 22 33.23 7.05 58.43
N GLY A 23 34.47 7.12 57.93
CA GLY A 23 34.73 7.46 56.52
C GLY A 23 34.12 6.47 55.54
N VAL A 24 34.17 5.17 55.83
CA VAL A 24 33.52 4.14 55.00
C VAL A 24 32.00 4.31 55.01
N ILE A 25 31.40 4.53 56.19
CA ILE A 25 29.95 4.73 56.33
C ILE A 25 29.49 5.96 55.54
N VAL A 26 30.18 7.10 55.69
CA VAL A 26 29.84 8.35 54.97
C VAL A 26 29.95 8.15 53.46
N THR A 27 30.99 7.45 52.99
CA THR A 27 31.17 7.16 51.56
C THR A 27 30.06 6.25 51.03
N ALA A 28 29.72 5.18 51.77
CA ALA A 28 28.65 4.26 51.40
C ALA A 28 27.29 4.96 51.33
N ILE A 29 26.95 5.79 52.32
CA ILE A 29 25.73 6.59 52.33
C ILE A 29 25.70 7.56 51.14
N SER A 30 26.82 8.23 50.83
CA SER A 30 26.92 9.15 49.70
C SER A 30 26.65 8.46 48.36
N ILE A 31 27.14 7.22 48.19
CA ILE A 31 26.88 6.40 46.99
C ILE A 31 25.40 5.99 46.94
N ALA A 32 24.83 5.53 48.06
CA ALA A 32 23.43 5.12 48.14
C ALA A 32 22.47 6.26 47.78
N ILE A 33 22.75 7.48 48.25
CA ILE A 33 21.98 8.69 47.88
C ILE A 33 22.13 9.00 46.38
N LYS A 34 23.35 8.97 45.83
CA LYS A 34 23.58 9.22 44.39
C LYS A 34 22.88 8.20 43.47
N GLN A 35 22.74 6.95 43.92
CA GLN A 35 21.99 5.92 43.22
C GLN A 35 20.47 6.02 43.41
N GLY A 36 19.98 6.98 44.20
CA GLY A 36 18.55 7.21 44.42
C GLY A 36 17.88 6.13 45.28
N TRP A 37 18.63 5.42 46.14
CA TRP A 37 18.05 4.38 46.99
C TRP A 37 17.00 4.92 47.98
N PHE A 38 17.05 6.21 48.27
CA PHE A 38 16.13 6.91 49.17
C PHE A 38 15.11 7.81 48.44
N ASP A 39 15.16 7.87 47.10
CA ASP A 39 14.17 8.61 46.32
C ASP A 39 12.81 7.88 46.46
N SER A 40 11.73 8.65 46.66
CA SER A 40 10.38 8.08 46.65
C SER A 40 10.09 7.45 45.28
N LYS A 41 9.49 6.26 45.31
CA LYS A 41 9.19 5.44 44.13
C LYS A 41 7.70 5.49 43.85
N VAL A 42 7.35 5.69 42.59
CA VAL A 42 5.97 5.65 42.09
C VAL A 42 5.86 4.46 41.14
N PHE A 43 4.96 3.54 41.42
CA PHE A 43 4.82 2.28 40.71
C PHE A 43 3.76 2.38 39.61
N TYR A 44 4.02 1.69 38.51
CA TYR A 44 3.12 1.57 37.37
C TYR A 44 3.17 0.16 36.81
N THR A 45 2.14 -0.19 36.06
CA THR A 45 2.08 -1.47 35.34
C THR A 45 1.92 -1.23 33.85
N THR A 46 2.43 -2.15 33.04
CA THR A 46 2.10 -2.20 31.62
C THR A 46 2.05 -3.65 31.15
N THR A 47 1.57 -3.89 29.93
CA THR A 47 1.37 -5.24 29.42
C THR A 47 1.87 -5.35 27.98
N PHE A 48 2.73 -6.32 27.70
CA PHE A 48 3.28 -6.59 26.37
C PHE A 48 2.92 -8.00 25.90
N GLU A 49 2.99 -8.25 24.59
CA GLU A 49 2.87 -9.62 24.05
C GLU A 49 4.18 -10.41 24.24
N THR A 50 5.32 -9.72 24.27
CA THR A 50 6.65 -10.31 24.46
C THR A 50 7.48 -9.48 25.44
N ALA A 51 8.40 -10.13 26.17
CA ALA A 51 9.29 -9.46 27.13
C ALA A 51 10.76 -9.82 26.88
N ASP A 52 11.12 -10.12 25.63
CA ASP A 52 12.47 -10.53 25.27
C ASP A 52 13.51 -9.52 25.75
N GLY A 53 14.33 -9.92 26.71
CA GLY A 53 15.40 -9.09 27.29
C GLY A 53 14.96 -8.12 28.39
N LEU A 54 13.71 -8.20 28.87
CA LEU A 54 13.29 -7.53 30.10
C LEU A 54 13.44 -8.48 31.30
N HIS A 55 13.96 -7.95 32.40
CA HIS A 55 14.08 -8.66 33.66
C HIS A 55 13.99 -7.68 34.82
N GLN A 56 13.92 -8.19 36.04
CA GLN A 56 14.02 -7.36 37.23
C GLN A 56 15.33 -6.54 37.20
N GLY A 57 15.22 -5.25 37.50
CA GLY A 57 16.34 -4.30 37.47
C GLY A 57 16.62 -3.67 36.09
N THR A 58 15.93 -4.09 35.02
CA THR A 58 16.02 -3.41 33.71
C THR A 58 15.75 -1.92 33.87
N ALA A 59 16.60 -1.09 33.25
CA ALA A 59 16.51 0.36 33.39
C ALA A 59 15.22 0.91 32.74
N VAL A 60 14.54 1.78 33.47
CA VAL A 60 13.44 2.59 32.95
C VAL A 60 13.99 3.97 32.60
N GLN A 61 13.77 4.44 31.38
CA GLN A 61 14.24 5.72 30.89
C GLN A 61 13.09 6.63 30.44
N MET A 62 13.34 7.93 30.52
CA MET A 62 12.48 8.97 30.00
C MET A 62 13.35 10.00 29.30
N ALA A 63 13.15 10.22 27.99
CA ALA A 63 13.96 11.13 27.18
C ALA A 63 15.48 10.87 27.31
N GLY A 64 15.89 9.60 27.35
CA GLY A 64 17.29 9.18 27.51
C GLY A 64 17.88 9.30 28.91
N LEU A 65 17.10 9.76 29.90
CA LEU A 65 17.52 9.84 31.30
C LEU A 65 17.00 8.63 32.08
N ARG A 66 17.83 8.08 32.97
CA ARG A 66 17.41 7.01 33.88
C ARG A 66 16.37 7.53 34.86
N ALA A 67 15.14 7.08 34.70
CA ALA A 67 13.97 7.50 35.46
C ALA A 67 13.50 6.48 36.50
N GLY A 68 13.95 5.23 36.40
CA GLY A 68 13.60 4.18 37.37
C GLY A 68 14.14 2.80 36.99
N ALA A 69 13.46 1.74 37.44
CA ALA A 69 13.78 0.36 37.09
C ALA A 69 12.53 -0.54 37.12
N VAL A 70 12.62 -1.66 36.40
CA VAL A 70 11.64 -2.74 36.45
C VAL A 70 11.75 -3.46 37.78
N GLU A 71 10.62 -3.61 38.47
CA GLU A 71 10.51 -4.30 39.74
C GLU A 71 10.22 -5.78 39.53
N ASP A 72 9.32 -6.11 38.61
CA ASP A 72 8.87 -7.48 38.35
C ASP A 72 8.34 -7.68 36.92
N VAL A 73 8.43 -8.91 36.43
CA VAL A 73 7.97 -9.35 35.10
C VAL A 73 7.26 -10.69 35.24
N GLU A 74 5.96 -10.73 35.00
CA GLU A 74 5.11 -11.91 35.21
C GLU A 74 4.34 -12.28 33.93
N LEU A 75 4.34 -13.57 33.57
CA LEU A 75 3.45 -14.11 32.54
C LEU A 75 2.07 -14.39 33.15
N ARG A 76 1.06 -13.63 32.72
CA ARG A 76 -0.32 -13.79 33.19
C ARG A 76 -1.01 -14.97 32.50
N ALA A 77 -2.14 -15.39 33.09
CA ALA A 77 -2.98 -16.48 32.58
C ALA A 77 -3.56 -16.24 31.17
N ASP A 78 -3.63 -14.99 30.70
CA ASP A 78 -4.07 -14.62 29.35
C ASP A 78 -2.92 -14.62 28.32
N ASN A 79 -1.78 -15.23 28.67
CA ASN A 79 -0.53 -15.27 27.89
C ASN A 79 0.08 -13.89 27.60
N LYS A 80 -0.31 -12.85 28.34
CA LYS A 80 0.33 -11.54 28.25
C LYS A 80 1.33 -11.34 29.37
N ILE A 81 2.37 -10.56 29.09
CA ILE A 81 3.43 -10.31 30.06
C ILE A 81 3.15 -8.98 30.74
N GLN A 82 2.90 -9.04 32.05
CA GLN A 82 2.73 -7.87 32.89
C GLN A 82 4.09 -7.44 33.43
N VAL A 83 4.42 -6.17 33.23
CA VAL A 83 5.65 -5.56 33.73
C VAL A 83 5.26 -4.55 34.80
N THR A 84 5.78 -4.75 36.01
CA THR A 84 5.65 -3.81 37.11
C THR A 84 6.96 -3.05 37.24
N PHE A 85 6.91 -1.73 37.22
CA PHE A 85 8.10 -0.90 37.27
C PHE A 85 7.84 0.35 38.11
N TYR A 86 8.92 0.99 38.57
CA TYR A 86 8.82 2.24 39.28
C TYR A 86 9.51 3.37 38.53
N VAL A 87 9.04 4.58 38.78
CA VAL A 87 9.64 5.85 38.37
C VAL A 87 9.95 6.65 39.64
N LEU A 88 11.11 7.30 39.67
CA LEU A 88 11.51 8.18 40.77
C LEU A 88 10.57 9.39 40.82
N SER A 89 10.15 9.83 42.01
CA SER A 89 9.16 10.91 42.16
C SER A 89 9.48 12.20 41.41
N LYS A 90 10.77 12.53 41.22
CA LYS A 90 11.21 13.69 40.42
C LYS A 90 10.78 13.65 38.95
N PHE A 91 10.45 12.48 38.42
CA PHE A 91 9.93 12.29 37.05
C PHE A 91 8.42 12.06 37.00
N GLN A 92 7.74 11.93 38.16
CA GLN A 92 6.32 11.61 38.21
C GLN A 92 5.46 12.66 37.48
N GLU A 93 5.78 13.94 37.63
CA GLU A 93 5.04 15.05 36.99
C GLU A 93 5.05 15.02 35.45
N ARG A 94 5.97 14.24 34.87
CA ARG A 94 6.13 14.05 33.42
C ARG A 94 5.40 12.81 32.90
N VAL A 95 4.92 11.93 33.79
CA VAL A 95 4.09 10.77 33.44
C VAL A 95 2.61 11.18 33.50
N ARG A 96 1.95 11.24 32.34
CA ARG A 96 0.58 11.75 32.21
C ARG A 96 -0.30 10.74 31.46
N GLN A 97 -1.59 11.04 31.31
CA GLN A 97 -2.55 10.11 30.70
C GLN A 97 -2.21 9.66 29.27
N ASP A 98 -1.45 10.46 28.53
CA ASP A 98 -0.97 10.17 27.18
C ASP A 98 0.46 9.62 27.14
N SER A 99 1.09 9.40 28.29
CA SER A 99 2.36 8.70 28.35
C SER A 99 2.18 7.26 27.88
N VAL A 100 3.17 6.79 27.13
CA VAL A 100 3.21 5.46 26.54
C VAL A 100 4.52 4.80 26.95
N VAL A 101 4.45 3.50 27.21
CA VAL A 101 5.62 2.68 27.53
C VAL A 101 6.00 1.85 26.32
N SER A 102 7.26 1.92 25.92
CA SER A 102 7.81 1.11 24.84
C SER A 102 9.03 0.34 25.32
N MET A 103 9.28 -0.79 24.67
CA MET A 103 10.45 -1.62 24.92
C MET A 103 11.47 -1.36 23.81
N ASN A 104 12.55 -0.65 24.14
CA ASN A 104 13.52 -0.19 23.16
C ASN A 104 14.89 -0.81 23.39
N ARG A 105 15.67 -0.99 22.31
CA ARG A 105 17.08 -1.33 22.39
C ARG A 105 17.89 -0.15 21.84
N PRO A 106 18.55 0.67 22.69
CA PRO A 106 19.25 1.88 22.23
C PRO A 106 20.37 1.58 21.24
N PHE A 107 20.91 0.37 21.29
CA PHE A 107 21.97 -0.13 20.42
C PHE A 107 21.57 -1.46 19.81
N ILE A 108 22.17 -1.83 18.68
CA ILE A 108 21.91 -3.14 18.03
C ILE A 108 22.28 -4.29 18.98
N ILE A 109 23.32 -4.09 19.81
CA ILE A 109 23.82 -5.05 20.77
C ILE A 109 23.52 -4.53 22.18
N GLY A 110 22.93 -5.37 23.03
CA GLY A 110 22.69 -5.05 24.43
C GLY A 110 21.30 -5.44 24.92
N GLU A 111 21.11 -5.24 26.22
CA GLU A 111 19.84 -5.44 26.90
C GLU A 111 18.81 -4.42 26.44
N LYS A 112 17.53 -4.80 26.47
CA LYS A 112 16.45 -3.85 26.20
C LYS A 112 16.22 -2.99 27.44
N ILE A 113 15.74 -1.78 27.21
CA ILE A 113 15.30 -0.86 28.26
C ILE A 113 13.81 -0.63 28.13
N LEU A 114 13.20 -0.19 29.21
CA LEU A 114 11.83 0.31 29.19
C LEU A 114 11.89 1.82 29.01
N GLU A 115 11.24 2.36 27.98
CA GLU A 115 11.19 3.80 27.73
C GLU A 115 9.76 4.31 27.97
N ILE A 116 9.65 5.44 28.67
CA ILE A 116 8.38 6.11 28.93
C ILE A 116 8.41 7.46 28.22
N SER A 117 7.40 7.74 27.41
CA SER A 117 7.25 9.04 26.78
C SER A 117 6.85 10.12 27.79
N VAL A 118 7.39 11.32 27.59
CA VAL A 118 6.95 12.51 28.33
C VAL A 118 5.53 12.86 27.86
N GLY A 119 4.59 12.85 28.79
CA GLY A 119 3.19 13.18 28.49
C GLY A 119 2.95 14.69 28.33
N SER A 120 1.84 15.06 27.70
CA SER A 120 1.49 16.45 27.42
C SER A 120 1.12 17.22 28.69
N GLU A 121 1.68 18.41 28.88
CA GLU A 121 1.47 19.23 30.09
C GLU A 121 0.00 19.61 30.36
N LYS A 122 -0.86 19.54 29.32
CA LYS A 122 -2.30 19.81 29.41
C LYS A 122 -3.11 18.68 30.04
N LEU A 123 -2.59 17.45 30.04
CA LEU A 123 -3.27 16.28 30.57
C LEU A 123 -2.89 16.05 32.03
N PRO A 124 -3.78 15.47 32.85
CA PRO A 124 -3.47 15.25 34.26
C PRO A 124 -2.36 14.21 34.44
N MET A 125 -1.62 14.36 35.54
CA MET A 125 -0.61 13.40 35.97
C MET A 125 -1.23 12.04 36.27
N LEU A 126 -0.53 10.97 35.92
CA LEU A 126 -1.00 9.62 36.18
C LEU A 126 -0.83 9.28 37.68
N ALA A 127 -1.82 8.61 38.25
CA ALA A 127 -1.79 8.22 39.65
C ALA A 127 -0.87 7.00 39.87
N ASN A 128 -0.36 6.85 41.10
CA ASN A 128 0.42 5.66 41.48
C ASN A 128 -0.42 4.37 41.30
N ASN A 129 0.25 3.26 40.95
CA ASN A 129 -0.34 1.94 40.70
C ASN A 129 -1.37 1.91 39.57
N THR A 130 -1.21 2.78 38.57
CA THR A 130 -2.04 2.76 37.37
C THR A 130 -1.32 2.07 36.20
N SER A 131 -2.12 1.58 35.25
CA SER A 131 -1.59 0.97 34.04
C SER A 131 -1.31 2.03 32.98
N ILE A 132 -0.13 1.97 32.38
CA ILE A 132 0.25 2.81 31.24
C ILE A 132 0.13 1.99 29.96
N GLN A 133 -0.40 2.61 28.89
CA GLN A 133 -0.52 1.96 27.59
C GLN A 133 0.87 1.57 27.07
N SER A 134 1.01 0.32 26.65
CA SER A 134 2.19 -0.17 25.95
C SER A 134 2.10 0.16 24.46
N HIS A 135 3.26 0.38 23.85
CA HIS A 135 3.42 0.45 22.41
C HIS A 135 4.58 -0.44 22.00
N GLU A 136 4.29 -1.38 21.11
CA GLU A 136 5.31 -2.30 20.60
C GLU A 136 6.16 -1.61 19.56
N THR A 137 7.45 -1.46 19.87
CA THR A 137 8.45 -0.98 18.92
C THR A 137 9.07 -2.16 18.19
N MET A 138 9.20 -2.02 16.87
CA MET A 138 9.82 -3.07 16.06
C MET A 138 11.33 -2.92 16.10
N ASP A 139 12.01 -3.87 16.74
CA ASP A 139 13.47 -3.92 16.83
C ASP A 139 14.09 -4.27 15.47
N VAL A 140 15.07 -3.49 15.04
CA VAL A 140 15.82 -3.70 13.79
C VAL A 140 16.47 -5.08 13.75
N VAL A 141 17.01 -5.56 14.88
CA VAL A 141 17.57 -6.93 14.94
C VAL A 141 16.47 -7.95 14.71
N THR A 142 15.28 -7.72 15.26
CA THR A 142 14.13 -8.60 15.02
C THR A 142 13.70 -8.54 13.56
N MET A 143 13.69 -7.37 12.90
CA MET A 143 13.41 -7.28 11.46
C MET A 143 14.43 -8.05 10.62
N LEU A 144 15.72 -7.93 10.95
CA LEU A 144 16.83 -8.57 10.22
C LEU A 144 16.97 -10.07 10.50
N SER A 145 16.59 -10.50 11.70
CA SER A 145 16.64 -11.91 12.12
C SER A 145 15.33 -12.64 11.79
N SER A 146 14.25 -11.90 11.55
CA SER A 146 12.93 -12.47 11.39
C SER A 146 12.80 -13.26 10.09
N ARG A 147 12.08 -14.38 10.23
CA ARG A 147 11.32 -15.15 9.25
C ARG A 147 10.63 -14.29 8.15
N ASN A 148 10.49 -12.98 8.36
CA ASN A 148 9.98 -11.99 7.42
C ASN A 148 10.96 -11.58 6.30
N ILE A 149 12.27 -11.81 6.43
CA ILE A 149 13.17 -11.73 5.25
C ILE A 149 12.77 -12.80 4.23
N GLY A 150 12.40 -14.00 4.67
CA GLY A 150 11.92 -15.05 3.77
C GLY A 150 10.66 -14.64 3.01
N THR A 151 9.68 -14.03 3.70
CA THR A 151 8.43 -13.58 3.06
C THR A 151 8.64 -12.35 2.19
N THR A 152 9.51 -11.42 2.60
CA THR A 152 9.87 -10.25 1.79
C THR A 152 10.65 -10.66 0.55
N MET A 153 11.61 -11.59 0.67
CA MET A 153 12.33 -12.13 -0.50
C MET A 153 11.45 -12.99 -1.40
N SER A 154 10.46 -13.70 -0.86
CA SER A 154 9.47 -14.40 -1.68
C SER A 154 8.63 -13.43 -2.50
N ARG A 155 8.23 -12.29 -1.92
CA ARG A 155 7.52 -11.23 -2.66
C ARG A 155 8.40 -10.58 -3.73
N VAL A 156 9.67 -10.31 -3.40
CA VAL A 156 10.64 -9.79 -4.37
C VAL A 156 10.91 -10.82 -5.48
N GLY A 157 10.97 -12.10 -5.15
CA GLY A 157 11.10 -13.21 -6.10
C GLY A 157 9.93 -13.25 -7.08
N GLY A 158 8.69 -13.19 -6.58
CA GLY A 158 7.50 -13.14 -7.44
C GLY A 158 7.44 -11.90 -8.35
N LEU A 159 7.92 -10.75 -7.88
CA LEU A 159 8.04 -9.55 -8.72
C LEU A 159 9.11 -9.73 -9.81
N LEU A 160 10.24 -10.36 -9.48
CA LEU A 160 11.31 -10.65 -10.45
C LEU A 160 10.88 -11.66 -11.50
N GLU A 161 10.07 -12.67 -11.15
CA GLU A 161 9.47 -13.60 -12.12
C GLU A 161 8.54 -12.89 -13.10
N ASN A 162 7.67 -11.99 -12.61
CA ASN A 162 6.79 -11.19 -13.47
C ASN A 162 7.60 -10.26 -14.41
N VAL A 163 8.67 -9.66 -13.92
CA VAL A 163 9.56 -8.83 -14.73
C VAL A 163 10.33 -9.66 -15.76
N GLN A 164 10.80 -10.86 -15.41
CA GLN A 164 11.45 -11.78 -16.35
C GLN A 164 10.50 -12.21 -17.47
N MET A 165 9.24 -12.53 -17.15
CA MET A 165 8.23 -12.86 -18.16
C MET A 165 8.01 -11.70 -19.15
N LEU A 166 7.98 -10.46 -18.66
CA LEU A 166 7.90 -9.29 -19.53
C LEU A 166 9.18 -9.13 -20.37
N LEU A 167 10.35 -9.27 -19.76
CA LEU A 167 11.63 -9.17 -20.47
C LEU A 167 11.77 -10.23 -21.57
N GLU A 168 11.31 -11.45 -21.34
CA GLU A 168 11.27 -12.51 -22.36
C GLU A 168 10.27 -12.19 -23.49
N ALA A 169 9.10 -11.66 -23.15
CA ALA A 169 8.11 -11.23 -24.13
C ALA A 169 8.61 -10.08 -25.02
N PHE A 170 9.47 -9.21 -24.50
CA PHE A 170 10.11 -8.12 -25.23
C PHE A 170 11.44 -8.51 -25.91
N ALA A 171 12.15 -9.52 -25.40
CA ALA A 171 13.40 -10.02 -25.98
C ALA A 171 13.16 -10.83 -27.26
N ASP A 172 11.99 -11.47 -27.42
CA ASP A 172 11.60 -12.13 -28.66
C ASP A 172 11.14 -11.10 -29.71
N LYS A 173 12.06 -10.76 -30.62
CA LYS A 173 11.86 -9.83 -31.74
C LYS A 173 10.64 -10.19 -32.60
N ASN A 174 10.27 -11.46 -32.73
CA ASN A 174 9.12 -11.87 -33.52
C ASN A 174 7.80 -11.57 -32.81
N ARG A 175 7.79 -11.69 -31.48
CA ARG A 175 6.62 -11.45 -30.63
C ARG A 175 6.34 -9.95 -30.51
N ALA A 176 7.39 -9.16 -30.27
CA ALA A 176 7.31 -7.69 -30.28
C ALA A 176 6.86 -7.14 -31.64
N GLN A 177 7.39 -7.66 -32.76
CA GLN A 177 6.92 -7.25 -34.09
C GLN A 177 5.47 -7.65 -34.38
N SER A 178 5.01 -8.80 -33.89
CA SER A 178 3.62 -9.22 -34.06
C SER A 178 2.66 -8.30 -33.30
N PHE A 179 3.05 -7.89 -32.10
CA PHE A 179 2.32 -6.92 -31.29
C PHE A 179 2.23 -5.54 -31.96
N VAL A 180 3.36 -5.02 -32.45
CA VAL A 180 3.40 -3.76 -33.20
C VAL A 180 2.52 -3.82 -34.46
N ARG A 181 2.55 -4.94 -35.20
CA ARG A 181 1.68 -5.14 -36.38
C ARG A 181 0.19 -5.11 -36.05
N VAL A 182 -0.22 -5.60 -34.88
CA VAL A 182 -1.62 -5.52 -34.45
C VAL A 182 -1.98 -4.07 -34.18
N ILE A 183 -1.14 -3.33 -33.46
CA ILE A 183 -1.34 -1.90 -33.16
C ILE A 183 -1.44 -1.06 -34.44
N ASP A 184 -0.49 -1.21 -35.37
CA ASP A 184 -0.46 -0.45 -36.62
C ASP A 184 -1.70 -0.69 -37.48
N ARG A 185 -2.35 -1.85 -37.33
CA ARG A 185 -3.58 -2.22 -38.05
C ARG A 185 -4.86 -1.82 -37.32
N MET A 186 -4.79 -1.50 -36.03
CA MET A 186 -5.94 -1.01 -35.27
C MET A 186 -6.33 0.42 -35.68
N ASP A 187 -5.37 1.28 -36.00
CA ASP A 187 -5.65 2.68 -36.36
C ASP A 187 -6.52 2.82 -37.64
N PRO A 188 -6.21 2.13 -38.76
CA PRO A 188 -7.07 2.13 -39.94
C PRO A 188 -8.46 1.55 -39.66
N LEU A 189 -8.55 0.48 -38.86
CA LEU A 189 -9.83 -0.11 -38.45
C LEU A 189 -10.69 0.90 -37.69
N MET A 190 -10.10 1.56 -36.70
CA MET A 190 -10.77 2.58 -35.89
C MET A 190 -11.29 3.74 -36.76
N LYS A 191 -10.49 4.18 -37.73
CA LYS A 191 -10.89 5.22 -38.69
C LYS A 191 -12.08 4.76 -39.54
N ASN A 192 -12.01 3.56 -40.11
CA ASN A 192 -13.08 3.01 -40.95
C ASN A 192 -14.38 2.82 -40.17
N MET A 193 -14.31 2.35 -38.92
CA MET A 193 -15.50 2.17 -38.07
C MET A 193 -16.12 3.50 -37.63
N THR A 194 -15.29 4.55 -37.44
CA THR A 194 -15.79 5.90 -37.15
C THR A 194 -16.53 6.48 -38.36
N VAL A 195 -15.96 6.36 -39.56
CA VAL A 195 -16.62 6.81 -40.81
C VAL A 195 -17.90 6.00 -41.04
N MET A 196 -17.87 4.69 -40.83
CA MET A 196 -19.06 3.84 -40.91
C MET A 196 -20.15 4.30 -39.95
N SER A 197 -19.83 4.57 -38.68
CA SER A 197 -20.81 5.08 -37.71
C SER A 197 -21.45 6.40 -38.16
N GLN A 198 -20.66 7.34 -38.70
CA GLN A 198 -21.17 8.59 -39.25
C GLN A 198 -22.13 8.36 -40.43
N GLU A 199 -21.82 7.38 -41.28
CA GLU A 199 -22.63 7.07 -42.45
C GLU A 199 -23.96 6.39 -42.09
N VAL A 200 -23.95 5.47 -41.12
CA VAL A 200 -25.20 4.88 -40.58
C VAL A 200 -26.08 5.98 -39.95
N ILE A 201 -25.48 6.98 -39.28
CA ILE A 201 -26.24 8.13 -38.74
C ILE A 201 -26.89 8.94 -39.86
N LYS A 202 -26.20 9.17 -40.99
CA LYS A 202 -26.78 9.88 -42.14
C LYS A 202 -27.94 9.10 -42.76
N LEU A 203 -27.80 7.78 -42.93
CA LEU A 203 -28.88 6.90 -43.39
C LEU A 203 -30.10 6.96 -42.47
N SER A 204 -29.89 6.98 -41.15
CA SER A 204 -30.98 7.08 -40.16
C SER A 204 -31.78 8.38 -40.24
N LYS A 205 -31.18 9.45 -40.80
CA LYS A 205 -31.78 10.78 -40.92
C LYS A 205 -32.45 11.05 -42.27
N GLN A 206 -32.58 10.03 -43.14
CA GLN A 206 -33.28 10.07 -44.44
C GLN A 206 -32.84 11.17 -45.44
N ALA A 207 -31.70 11.84 -45.23
CA ALA A 207 -31.30 13.02 -46.04
C ALA A 207 -30.60 12.69 -47.37
N THR A 208 -29.91 11.54 -47.49
CA THR A 208 -29.17 11.10 -48.69
C THR A 208 -29.00 9.57 -48.68
N ALA A 209 -30.03 8.80 -49.04
CA ALA A 209 -30.03 7.34 -48.88
C ALA A 209 -29.05 6.60 -49.84
N ASN A 210 -28.86 7.08 -51.07
CA ASN A 210 -28.05 6.36 -52.07
C ASN A 210 -26.55 6.49 -51.83
N ASP A 211 -26.01 7.71 -51.74
CA ASP A 211 -24.58 7.95 -51.55
C ASP A 211 -24.09 7.36 -50.21
N SER A 212 -24.92 7.48 -49.17
CA SER A 212 -24.59 6.94 -47.85
C SER A 212 -24.59 5.42 -47.79
N MET A 213 -25.44 4.76 -48.58
CA MET A 213 -25.46 3.30 -48.66
C MET A 213 -24.22 2.77 -49.38
N GLU A 214 -23.79 3.42 -50.47
CA GLU A 214 -22.57 3.04 -51.20
C GLU A 214 -21.33 3.21 -50.33
N VAL A 215 -21.21 4.33 -49.61
CA VAL A 215 -20.11 4.58 -48.67
C VAL A 215 -20.14 3.58 -47.51
N LEU A 216 -21.32 3.22 -47.00
CA LEU A 216 -21.47 2.20 -45.96
C LEU A 216 -20.99 0.83 -46.44
N MET A 217 -21.41 0.39 -47.62
CA MET A 217 -21.01 -0.88 -48.21
C MET A 217 -19.50 -0.94 -48.46
N LYS A 218 -18.91 0.15 -48.96
CA LYS A 218 -17.46 0.28 -49.16
C LYS A 218 -16.69 0.18 -47.83
N ASN A 219 -17.17 0.84 -46.79
CA ASN A 219 -16.54 0.80 -45.46
C ASN A 219 -16.71 -0.57 -44.78
N LEU A 220 -17.85 -1.24 -44.93
CA LEU A 220 -18.07 -2.60 -44.44
C LEU A 220 -17.12 -3.60 -45.13
N ALA A 221 -16.97 -3.52 -46.45
CA ALA A 221 -16.04 -4.37 -47.20
C ALA A 221 -14.57 -4.12 -46.80
N THR A 222 -14.20 -2.84 -46.63
CA THR A 222 -12.86 -2.46 -46.16
C THR A 222 -12.61 -2.97 -44.75
N THR A 223 -13.56 -2.77 -43.82
CA THR A 223 -13.46 -3.24 -42.42
C THR A 223 -13.33 -4.76 -42.36
N THR A 224 -14.12 -5.50 -43.14
CA THR A 224 -14.03 -6.96 -43.23
C THR A 224 -12.65 -7.42 -43.71
N THR A 225 -12.08 -6.70 -44.68
CA THR A 225 -10.75 -7.00 -45.22
C THR A 225 -9.65 -6.72 -44.18
N GLU A 226 -9.73 -5.60 -43.46
CA GLU A 226 -8.76 -5.26 -42.43
C GLU A 226 -8.84 -6.20 -41.23
N ILE A 227 -10.03 -6.66 -40.80
CA ILE A 227 -10.14 -7.67 -39.74
C ILE A 227 -9.54 -9.00 -40.21
N ASN A 228 -9.83 -9.45 -41.44
CA ASN A 228 -9.25 -10.67 -42.01
C ASN A 228 -7.73 -10.64 -42.08
N ARG A 229 -7.13 -9.45 -42.20
CA ARG A 229 -5.68 -9.26 -42.16
C ARG A 229 -5.10 -9.39 -40.75
N ILE A 230 -5.85 -9.10 -39.69
CA ILE A 230 -5.36 -9.18 -38.29
C ILE A 230 -5.59 -10.56 -37.69
N LEU A 231 -6.60 -11.30 -38.17
CA LEU A 231 -6.97 -12.61 -37.65
C LEU A 231 -5.80 -13.61 -37.49
N PRO A 232 -4.84 -13.75 -38.43
CA PRO A 232 -3.75 -14.71 -38.29
C PRO A 232 -2.80 -14.37 -37.14
N GLU A 233 -2.44 -13.09 -36.99
CA GLU A 233 -1.62 -12.58 -35.90
C GLU A 233 -2.34 -12.71 -34.55
N LEU A 234 -3.64 -12.41 -34.53
CA LEU A 234 -4.43 -12.50 -33.31
C LEU A 234 -4.63 -13.95 -32.89
N ASN A 235 -4.85 -14.88 -33.82
CA ASN A 235 -5.02 -16.30 -33.51
C ASN A 235 -3.76 -16.91 -32.87
N LYS A 236 -2.58 -16.37 -33.16
CA LYS A 236 -1.32 -16.78 -32.52
C LYS A 236 -1.16 -16.27 -31.10
N GLN A 237 -1.76 -15.11 -30.77
CA GLN A 237 -1.58 -14.46 -29.47
C GLN A 237 -2.76 -14.71 -28.53
N ASN A 238 -3.98 -14.73 -29.05
CA ASN A 238 -5.22 -14.92 -28.33
C ASN A 238 -6.25 -15.62 -29.25
N PRO A 239 -6.26 -16.98 -29.24
CA PRO A 239 -7.15 -17.78 -30.09
C PRO A 239 -8.64 -17.48 -29.87
N ASP A 240 -9.04 -17.20 -28.63
CA ASP A 240 -10.44 -16.89 -28.29
C ASP A 240 -10.89 -15.58 -28.92
N LEU A 241 -10.07 -14.53 -28.82
CA LEU A 241 -10.38 -13.23 -29.43
C LEU A 241 -10.37 -13.32 -30.97
N ALA A 242 -9.52 -14.15 -31.55
CA ALA A 242 -9.51 -14.40 -32.99
C ALA A 242 -10.79 -15.11 -33.45
N LYS A 243 -11.31 -16.05 -32.66
CA LYS A 243 -12.60 -16.71 -32.94
C LYS A 243 -13.75 -15.70 -32.92
N ASP A 244 -13.78 -14.81 -31.95
CA ASP A 244 -14.83 -13.77 -31.86
C ASP A 244 -14.78 -12.78 -33.03
N LEU A 245 -13.56 -12.36 -33.44
CA LEU A 245 -13.40 -11.53 -34.63
C LEU A 245 -13.77 -12.25 -35.92
N ALA A 246 -13.54 -13.57 -36.02
CA ALA A 246 -13.95 -14.36 -37.17
C ALA A 246 -15.49 -14.46 -37.28
N ILE A 247 -16.19 -14.57 -36.15
CA ILE A 247 -17.65 -14.50 -36.11
C ILE A 247 -18.12 -13.10 -36.54
N MET A 248 -17.43 -12.05 -36.08
CA MET A 248 -17.73 -10.67 -36.48
C MET A 248 -17.55 -10.45 -37.98
N THR A 249 -16.46 -10.93 -38.60
CA THR A 249 -16.27 -10.82 -40.06
C THR A 249 -17.32 -11.57 -40.84
N GLN A 250 -17.74 -12.74 -40.35
CA GLN A 250 -18.84 -13.50 -40.95
C GLN A 250 -20.14 -12.69 -40.91
N ASN A 251 -20.47 -12.10 -39.76
CA ASN A 251 -21.66 -11.25 -39.61
C ASN A 251 -21.60 -9.99 -40.48
N LEU A 252 -20.45 -9.31 -40.55
CA LEU A 252 -20.25 -8.16 -41.42
C LEU A 252 -20.40 -8.54 -42.91
N ALA A 253 -19.89 -9.69 -43.33
CA ALA A 253 -20.05 -10.19 -44.69
C ALA A 253 -21.52 -10.49 -45.03
N VAL A 254 -22.28 -11.06 -44.09
CA VAL A 254 -23.72 -11.31 -44.24
C VAL A 254 -24.48 -9.98 -44.39
N VAL A 255 -24.22 -9.01 -43.51
CA VAL A 255 -24.83 -7.67 -43.58
C VAL A 255 -24.49 -6.97 -44.89
N THR A 256 -23.23 -7.00 -45.31
CA THR A 256 -22.78 -6.39 -46.57
C THR A 256 -23.52 -6.96 -47.78
N ARG A 257 -23.75 -8.28 -47.80
CA ARG A 257 -24.51 -8.94 -48.88
C ARG A 257 -26.00 -8.60 -48.83
N ALA A 258 -26.59 -8.51 -47.64
CA ALA A 258 -28.00 -8.15 -47.46
C ALA A 258 -28.30 -6.69 -47.84
N LEU A 259 -27.34 -5.78 -47.66
CA LEU A 259 -27.47 -4.38 -48.05
C LEU A 259 -27.44 -4.16 -49.56
N GLY A 260 -26.83 -5.07 -50.34
CA GLY A 260 -26.74 -4.93 -51.80
C GLY A 260 -28.11 -4.89 -52.52
N PRO A 261 -29.03 -5.84 -52.24
CA PRO A 261 -30.40 -5.78 -52.74
C PRO A 261 -31.22 -4.63 -52.15
N ALA A 262 -31.04 -4.31 -50.87
CA ALA A 262 -31.74 -3.21 -50.20
C ALA A 262 -31.34 -1.82 -50.74
N ALA A 263 -30.11 -1.66 -51.22
CA ALA A 263 -29.67 -0.45 -51.91
C ALA A 263 -30.40 -0.21 -53.25
N LYS A 264 -30.97 -1.28 -53.84
CA LYS A 264 -31.72 -1.21 -55.11
C LYS A 264 -33.23 -1.09 -54.92
N ALA A 265 -33.75 -1.58 -53.80
CA ALA A 265 -35.16 -1.49 -53.43
C ALA A 265 -35.36 -0.29 -52.49
N VAL A 266 -35.74 0.87 -53.04
CA VAL A 266 -36.03 2.09 -52.28
C VAL A 266 -37.32 1.89 -51.48
N GLU A 267 -37.25 1.23 -50.31
CA GLU A 267 -38.38 1.09 -49.39
C GLU A 267 -38.28 2.05 -48.18
N PRO A 268 -39.38 2.66 -47.71
CA PRO A 268 -39.35 3.73 -46.70
C PRO A 268 -39.03 3.30 -45.25
N ASP A 269 -38.98 2.00 -44.94
CA ASP A 269 -38.96 1.47 -43.56
C ASP A 269 -37.57 1.23 -42.94
N LEU A 270 -36.53 1.86 -43.49
CA LEU A 270 -35.19 1.95 -42.90
C LEU A 270 -35.02 2.59 -41.49
N PRO A 271 -35.96 3.33 -40.86
CA PRO A 271 -35.66 4.08 -39.62
C PRO A 271 -35.30 3.23 -38.39
N ILE A 272 -35.90 2.05 -38.22
CA ILE A 272 -35.71 1.25 -36.98
C ILE A 272 -34.43 0.41 -37.06
N ALA A 273 -34.19 -0.24 -38.20
CA ALA A 273 -32.97 -1.02 -38.42
C ALA A 273 -31.71 -0.15 -38.42
N SER A 274 -31.79 1.06 -38.99
CA SER A 274 -30.68 2.02 -38.97
C SER A 274 -30.35 2.51 -37.56
N ARG A 275 -31.33 2.84 -36.72
CA ARG A 275 -31.09 3.26 -35.32
C ARG A 275 -30.38 2.20 -34.49
N ARG A 276 -30.79 0.94 -34.60
CA ARG A 276 -30.15 -0.17 -33.88
C ARG A 276 -28.73 -0.45 -34.39
N LEU A 277 -28.51 -0.31 -35.70
CA LEU A 277 -27.17 -0.36 -36.29
C LEU A 277 -26.28 0.79 -35.81
N VAL A 278 -26.81 2.02 -35.69
CA VAL A 278 -26.06 3.16 -35.14
C VAL A 278 -25.58 2.85 -33.73
N GLU A 279 -26.48 2.33 -32.88
CA GLU A 279 -26.19 2.01 -31.49
C GLU A 279 -25.09 0.94 -31.36
N VAL A 280 -25.24 -0.19 -32.06
CA VAL A 280 -24.26 -1.29 -32.07
C VAL A 280 -22.90 -0.82 -32.61
N MET A 281 -22.90 -0.04 -33.69
CA MET A 281 -21.66 0.52 -34.26
C MET A 281 -20.96 1.46 -33.29
N ASN A 282 -21.72 2.28 -32.58
CA ASN A 282 -21.19 3.21 -31.61
C ASN A 282 -20.57 2.49 -30.40
N GLU A 283 -21.26 1.48 -29.86
CA GLU A 283 -20.72 0.64 -28.79
C GLU A 283 -19.45 -0.11 -29.22
N THR A 284 -19.41 -0.57 -30.47
CA THR A 284 -18.23 -1.28 -30.99
C THR A 284 -17.02 -0.35 -31.11
N VAL A 285 -17.21 0.87 -31.63
CA VAL A 285 -16.14 1.89 -31.68
C VAL A 285 -15.64 2.25 -30.28
N ILE A 286 -16.56 2.44 -29.32
CA ILE A 286 -16.20 2.75 -27.93
C ILE A 286 -15.42 1.59 -27.30
N THR A 287 -15.85 0.36 -27.52
CA THR A 287 -15.20 -0.84 -26.98
C THR A 287 -13.80 -1.00 -27.55
N LEU A 288 -13.62 -0.80 -28.85
CA LEU A 288 -12.31 -0.86 -29.49
C LEU A 288 -11.36 0.26 -29.00
N LYS A 289 -11.86 1.49 -28.81
CA LYS A 289 -11.06 2.57 -28.17
C LYS A 289 -10.68 2.24 -26.74
N ALA A 290 -11.59 1.64 -25.98
CA ALA A 290 -11.35 1.23 -24.61
C ALA A 290 -10.29 0.11 -24.55
N MET A 291 -10.36 -0.86 -25.45
CA MET A 291 -9.33 -1.90 -25.60
C MET A 291 -7.98 -1.29 -25.96
N GLN A 292 -7.93 -0.38 -26.94
CA GLN A 292 -6.71 0.33 -27.31
C GLN A 292 -6.11 1.06 -26.10
N LYS A 293 -6.89 1.90 -25.41
CA LYS A 293 -6.40 2.66 -24.24
C LYS A 293 -5.98 1.77 -23.08
N SER A 294 -6.73 0.68 -22.81
CA SER A 294 -6.41 -0.30 -21.75
C SER A 294 -5.12 -1.08 -22.01
N PHE A 295 -4.72 -1.18 -23.27
CA PHE A 295 -3.49 -1.86 -23.67
C PHE A 295 -2.26 -0.96 -23.51
N PHE A 296 -2.44 0.37 -23.52
CA PHE A 296 -1.36 1.36 -23.45
C PHE A 296 -1.21 2.02 -22.07
N MET A 297 -2.27 2.13 -21.28
CA MET A 297 -2.21 2.64 -19.92
C MET A 297 -3.24 1.93 -19.04
N GLU A 298 -2.81 1.52 -17.85
CA GLU A 298 -3.68 1.03 -16.80
C GLU A 298 -4.88 1.97 -16.63
N SER A 299 -6.08 1.41 -16.75
CA SER A 299 -7.37 1.95 -16.27
C SER A 299 -7.78 3.35 -16.75
N ASN A 300 -8.80 3.42 -17.61
CA ASN A 300 -10.08 4.11 -17.32
C ASN A 300 -10.95 4.27 -18.58
N VAL A 301 -11.77 3.25 -18.86
CA VAL A 301 -12.88 3.27 -19.84
C VAL A 301 -13.81 4.48 -19.65
N ARG A 302 -13.87 5.03 -18.43
CA ARG A 302 -14.70 6.21 -18.08
C ARG A 302 -14.20 7.52 -18.69
N GLU A 303 -12.90 7.68 -18.93
CA GLU A 303 -12.36 8.91 -19.53
C GLU A 303 -12.67 9.00 -21.03
N VAL A 304 -12.51 7.89 -21.75
CA VAL A 304 -12.81 7.81 -23.19
C VAL A 304 -14.28 8.14 -23.46
N ARG A 305 -15.20 7.65 -22.61
CA ARG A 305 -16.63 8.00 -22.70
C ARG A 305 -16.89 9.49 -22.52
N LYS A 306 -16.12 10.19 -21.67
CA LYS A 306 -16.29 11.63 -21.43
C LYS A 306 -15.75 12.47 -22.59
N GLU A 307 -14.60 12.09 -23.16
CA GLU A 307 -14.00 12.78 -24.31
C GLU A 307 -14.86 12.63 -25.58
N GLU A 308 -15.39 11.44 -25.84
CA GLU A 308 -16.32 11.18 -26.95
C GLU A 308 -17.62 11.98 -26.81
N ALA A 309 -18.16 12.09 -25.59
CA ALA A 309 -19.36 12.89 -25.33
C ALA A 309 -19.10 14.39 -25.56
N GLN A 310 -17.89 14.89 -25.28
CA GLN A 310 -17.51 16.28 -25.48
C GLN A 310 -17.25 16.63 -26.95
N GLN A 311 -16.65 15.73 -27.74
CA GLN A 311 -16.40 15.95 -29.17
C GLN A 311 -17.68 15.91 -30.02
N ARG A 312 -18.75 15.28 -29.50
CA ARG A 312 -20.03 15.13 -30.20
C ARG A 312 -21.09 16.13 -29.76
N ALA A 313 -20.78 17.04 -28.84
CA ALA A 313 -21.68 18.13 -28.49
C ALA A 313 -21.80 19.09 -29.70
N PRO A 314 -23.01 19.42 -30.18
CA PRO A 314 -23.17 20.42 -31.23
C PRO A 314 -22.58 21.75 -30.77
N ALA A 315 -21.89 22.45 -31.66
CA ALA A 315 -21.23 23.74 -31.41
C ALA A 315 -22.21 24.91 -31.08
N SER A 316 -23.45 24.61 -30.67
CA SER A 316 -24.50 25.60 -30.41
C SER A 316 -24.61 26.04 -28.96
N ASP A 317 -23.86 25.46 -28.01
CA ASP A 317 -24.01 25.77 -26.57
C ASP A 317 -22.78 26.45 -25.94
N LYS A 318 -21.85 26.97 -26.75
CA LYS A 318 -20.73 27.83 -26.28
C LYS A 318 -20.99 29.33 -26.52
N ALA A 319 -22.26 29.74 -26.47
CA ALA A 319 -22.64 31.15 -26.50
C ALA A 319 -23.83 31.40 -25.56
N LYS A 320 -23.54 31.49 -24.26
CA LYS A 320 -24.28 32.33 -23.34
C LYS A 320 -23.44 32.65 -22.11
#